data_AF-A0A7R9DT19-F1
#
_entry.id   AF-A0A7R9DT19-F1
#
_cell.length_a   1.000
_cell.length_b   1.000
_cell.length_c   1.000
_cell.angle_alpha   90.00
_cell.angle_beta   90.00
_cell.angle_gamma   90.00
#
_symmetry.space_group_name_H-M   'P 1'
#
loop_
_entity.id
_entity.type
_entity.pdbx_description
1 polymer ?
#
loop_
_entity_poly.entity_id
_entity_poly.type
_entity_poly.pdbx_seq_one_letter_code
_entity_poly.pdbx_strand_id
1 'polypeptide(L)'
;MSHEAGVWSDIHNRWFFLPRRCSKERYNPDLDEKRSCNVLLNADEDFNNIKVTYVGEITPTHGFSSFRFVPGTSDRIIVALKSVEDAGLTATYIMAFDITGKIILEETKVADFKYEGLEFI
;
A
#
# COMPACT_ATOMS: atom_id res chain seq x y z
N MET A 1 -9.73 -1.65 9.03
CA MET A 1 -8.74 -1.17 8.04
C MET A 1 -9.51 -0.41 6.96
N SER A 2 -8.89 0.57 6.32
CA SER A 2 -9.41 1.17 5.07
C SER A 2 -8.54 0.69 3.91
N HIS A 3 -9.16 0.20 2.83
CA HIS A 3 -8.46 -0.35 1.66
C HIS A 3 -8.73 0.53 0.44
N GLU A 4 -7.66 1.03 -0.17
CA GLU A 4 -7.71 1.78 -1.44
C GLU A 4 -6.92 1.08 -2.55
N ALA A 5 -6.19 0.02 -2.22
CA ALA A 5 -5.39 -0.72 -3.18
C ALA A 5 -5.54 -2.24 -2.99
N GLY A 6 -5.97 -2.91 -4.05
CA GLY A 6 -6.11 -4.36 -4.13
C GLY A 6 -5.85 -4.84 -5.56
N VAL A 7 -5.06 -5.92 -5.71
CA VAL A 7 -4.68 -6.50 -7.01
C VAL A 7 -4.68 -8.02 -6.90
N TRP A 8 -5.23 -8.69 -7.89
CA TRP A 8 -5.12 -10.14 -8.05
C TRP A 8 -3.82 -10.50 -8.78
N SER A 9 -3.14 -11.56 -8.33
CA SER A 9 -1.99 -12.16 -9.02
C SER A 9 -2.36 -13.55 -9.54
N ASP A 10 -2.37 -13.71 -10.87
CA ASP A 10 -2.52 -15.02 -11.51
C ASP A 10 -1.32 -15.95 -11.24
N ILE A 11 -0.14 -15.37 -11.01
CA ILE A 11 1.09 -16.13 -10.74
C ILE A 11 1.03 -16.79 -9.35
N HIS A 12 0.53 -16.06 -8.36
CA HIS A 12 0.44 -16.58 -6.99
C HIS A 12 -0.92 -17.22 -6.69
N ASN A 13 -1.94 -17.00 -7.54
CA ASN A 13 -3.36 -17.29 -7.29
C ASN A 13 -3.85 -16.67 -5.98
N ARG A 14 -3.53 -15.37 -5.80
CA ARG A 14 -3.82 -14.65 -4.55
C ARG A 14 -4.19 -13.20 -4.79
N TRP A 15 -5.08 -12.70 -3.95
CA TRP A 15 -5.32 -11.28 -3.77
C TRP A 15 -4.22 -10.66 -2.91
N PHE A 16 -3.74 -9.49 -3.30
CA PHE A 16 -2.81 -8.68 -2.53
C PHE A 16 -3.46 -7.35 -2.17
N PHE A 17 -3.27 -6.88 -0.93
CA PHE A 17 -3.78 -5.59 -0.47
C PHE A 17 -2.71 -4.82 0.29
N LEU A 18 -2.67 -3.52 0.04
CA LEU A 18 -1.92 -2.54 0.83
C LEU A 18 -2.95 -1.58 1.44
N PRO A 19 -3.41 -1.81 2.69
CA PRO A 19 -4.39 -0.94 3.31
C PRO A 19 -3.84 0.48 3.44
N ARG A 20 -4.69 1.48 3.23
CA ARG A 20 -4.34 2.88 3.50
C ARG A 20 -4.19 3.10 4.99
N ARG A 21 -5.15 2.59 5.77
CA ARG A 21 -5.28 2.83 7.22
C ARG A 21 -5.47 1.54 8.01
N CYS A 22 -4.79 1.44 9.15
CA CYS A 22 -4.96 0.37 10.14
C CYS A 22 -5.09 0.97 11.55
N SER A 23 -6.18 0.64 12.25
CA SER A 23 -6.39 1.03 13.63
C SER A 23 -7.08 -0.10 14.39
N LYS A 24 -6.73 -0.24 15.67
CA LYS A 24 -7.44 -1.08 16.65
C LYS A 24 -8.49 -0.29 17.44
N GLU A 25 -8.46 1.03 17.33
CA GLU A 25 -9.42 1.94 17.97
C GLU A 25 -10.62 2.17 17.06
N ARG A 26 -11.73 2.63 17.65
CA ARG A 26 -12.91 3.05 16.88
C ARG A 26 -12.52 4.17 15.92
N TYR A 27 -13.09 4.14 14.72
CA TYR A 27 -12.89 5.18 13.71
C TYR A 27 -13.23 6.56 14.27
N ASN A 28 -12.33 7.52 13.99
CA ASN A 28 -12.49 8.93 14.22
C ASN A 28 -11.81 9.66 13.05
N PRO A 29 -12.50 10.58 12.35
CA PRO A 29 -12.00 11.20 11.12
C PRO A 29 -10.68 11.97 11.34
N ASP A 30 -10.59 12.75 12.42
CA ASP A 30 -9.40 13.56 12.72
C ASP A 30 -8.18 12.69 13.05
N LEU A 31 -8.41 11.56 13.74
CA LEU A 31 -7.34 10.62 14.06
C LEU A 31 -6.95 9.76 12.86
N ASP A 32 -7.88 9.48 11.94
CA ASP A 32 -7.68 8.56 10.81
C ASP A 32 -6.60 9.06 9.84
N GLU A 33 -6.44 10.38 9.70
CA GLU A 33 -5.34 11.02 8.94
C GLU A 33 -3.95 10.50 9.36
N LYS A 34 -3.82 10.03 10.61
CA LYS A 34 -2.57 9.52 11.21
C LYS A 34 -2.56 8.02 11.47
N ARG A 35 -3.51 7.25 10.92
CA ARG A 35 -3.62 5.79 11.09
C ARG A 35 -3.05 5.00 9.91
N SER A 36 -1.99 5.48 9.26
CA SER A 36 -1.35 4.70 8.19
C SER A 36 -0.87 3.33 8.66
N CYS A 37 -0.54 2.47 7.70
CA CYS A 37 0.00 1.15 7.98
C CYS A 37 1.13 0.78 7.01
N ASN A 38 1.90 -0.23 7.41
CA ASN A 38 2.99 -0.81 6.63
C ASN A 38 2.70 -2.29 6.30
N VAL A 39 1.42 -2.65 6.11
CA VAL A 39 1.01 -4.05 5.95
C VAL A 39 0.77 -4.39 4.48
N LEU A 40 1.35 -5.50 4.03
CA LEU A 40 0.96 -6.23 2.83
C LEU A 40 0.17 -7.48 3.24
N LEU A 41 -1.10 -7.53 2.85
CA LEU A 41 -1.91 -8.74 2.98
C LEU A 41 -1.84 -9.52 1.68
N ASN A 42 -1.73 -10.84 1.75
CA ASN A 42 -2.03 -11.70 0.63
C ASN A 42 -2.95 -12.85 1.03
N ALA A 43 -4.06 -13.00 0.31
CA ALA A 43 -5.15 -13.94 0.59
C ALA A 43 -5.32 -14.90 -0.59
N ASP A 44 -5.62 -16.16 -0.34
CA ASP A 44 -6.13 -17.05 -1.40
C ASP A 44 -7.48 -16.57 -1.94
N GLU A 45 -7.93 -17.14 -3.04
CA GLU A 45 -9.16 -16.74 -3.75
C GLU A 45 -10.39 -16.69 -2.85
N ASP A 46 -10.52 -17.68 -1.96
CA ASP A 46 -11.64 -17.82 -1.03
C ASP A 46 -11.43 -17.11 0.32
N PHE A 47 -10.30 -16.41 0.51
CA PHE A 47 -9.92 -15.74 1.76
C PHE A 47 -9.82 -16.67 3.00
N ASN A 48 -9.64 -17.97 2.79
CA ASN A 48 -9.45 -18.96 3.85
C ASN A 48 -8.01 -18.92 4.42
N ASN A 49 -7.03 -18.53 3.60
CA ASN A 49 -5.65 -18.35 4.01
C ASN A 49 -5.21 -16.91 3.74
N ILE A 50 -4.97 -16.14 4.81
CA ILE A 50 -4.47 -14.77 4.73
C ILE A 50 -3.09 -14.71 5.39
N LYS A 51 -2.11 -14.21 4.66
CA LYS A 51 -0.76 -13.93 5.17
C LYS A 51 -0.55 -12.42 5.30
N VAL A 52 0.22 -12.05 6.32
CA VAL A 52 0.57 -10.67 6.65
C VAL A 52 2.08 -10.52 6.54
N THR A 53 2.51 -9.52 5.79
CA THR A 53 3.92 -9.12 5.67
C THR A 53 4.03 -7.62 6.00
N TYR A 54 5.13 -7.20 6.61
CA TYR A 54 5.38 -5.80 6.94
C TYR A 54 6.40 -5.20 5.97
N VAL A 55 6.15 -3.97 5.51
CA VAL A 55 6.90 -3.30 4.45
C VAL A 55 7.40 -1.94 4.91
N GLY A 56 8.67 -1.86 5.27
CA GLY A 56 9.29 -0.64 5.77
C GLY A 56 8.67 -0.14 7.08
N GLU A 57 8.95 1.11 7.41
CA GLU A 57 8.47 1.75 8.65
C GLU A 57 7.12 2.46 8.45
N ILE A 58 6.42 2.70 9.56
CA ILE A 58 5.15 3.44 9.57
C ILE A 58 5.45 4.94 9.64
N THR A 59 5.11 5.66 8.56
CA THR A 59 4.98 7.12 8.59
C THR A 59 3.49 7.45 8.78
N PRO A 60 3.04 7.96 9.95
CA PRO A 60 1.62 7.99 10.34
C PRO A 60 0.65 8.59 9.32
N THR A 61 1.10 9.60 8.57
CA THR A 61 0.30 10.35 7.61
C THR A 61 0.35 9.80 6.18
N HIS A 62 1.26 8.86 5.89
CA HIS A 62 1.47 8.32 4.55
C HIS A 62 0.73 6.99 4.37
N GLY A 63 -0.44 7.03 3.75
CA GLY A 63 -1.25 5.83 3.50
C GLY A 63 -1.09 5.31 2.08
N PHE A 64 -0.97 3.99 1.90
CA PHE A 64 -1.00 3.40 0.57
C PHE A 64 -2.29 3.76 -0.17
N SER A 65 -2.16 4.11 -1.45
CA SER A 65 -3.29 4.56 -2.31
C SER A 65 -3.38 3.77 -3.61
N SER A 66 -2.28 3.20 -4.10
CA SER A 66 -2.28 2.33 -5.28
C SER A 66 -1.03 1.46 -5.30
N PHE A 67 -1.07 0.33 -6.02
CA PHE A 67 0.12 -0.43 -6.37
C PHE A 67 -0.09 -1.30 -7.61
N ARG A 68 1.04 -1.71 -8.21
CA ARG A 68 1.10 -2.73 -9.26
C ARG A 68 2.31 -3.62 -9.07
N PHE A 69 2.20 -4.85 -9.56
CA PHE A 69 3.37 -5.70 -9.77
C PHE A 69 4.18 -5.19 -10.96
N VAL A 70 5.50 -5.19 -10.84
CA VAL A 70 6.39 -4.81 -11.93
C VAL A 70 6.40 -5.94 -12.98
N PRO A 71 6.09 -5.65 -14.26
CA PRO A 71 6.09 -6.66 -15.32
C PRO A 71 7.44 -7.40 -15.43
N GLY A 72 7.38 -8.70 -15.75
CA GLY A 72 8.58 -9.53 -15.90
C GLY A 72 9.25 -9.94 -14.59
N THR A 73 8.64 -9.69 -13.43
CA THR A 73 9.19 -10.05 -12.11
C THR A 73 8.49 -11.23 -11.44
N SER A 74 7.59 -11.91 -12.16
CA SER A 74 6.73 -12.99 -11.62
C SER A 74 5.98 -12.55 -10.36
N ASP A 75 5.40 -11.35 -10.40
CA ASP A 75 4.68 -10.71 -9.28
C ASP A 75 5.47 -10.71 -7.98
N ARG A 76 6.81 -10.63 -8.08
CA ARG A 76 7.70 -10.59 -6.91
C ARG A 76 7.98 -9.17 -6.46
N ILE A 77 8.00 -8.20 -7.38
CA ILE A 77 8.31 -6.80 -7.09
C ILE A 77 7.04 -5.97 -7.25
N ILE A 78 6.77 -5.14 -6.25
CA ILE A 78 5.67 -4.19 -6.21
C ILE A 78 6.24 -2.78 -6.31
N VAL A 79 5.59 -1.94 -7.12
CA VAL A 79 5.70 -0.48 -7.04
C VAL A 79 4.40 0.05 -6.45
N ALA A 80 4.51 0.94 -5.47
CA ALA A 80 3.36 1.44 -4.71
C ALA A 80 3.41 2.95 -4.55
N LEU A 81 2.22 3.55 -4.47
CA LEU A 81 2.02 4.94 -4.11
C LEU A 81 1.51 5.05 -2.68
N LYS A 82 2.06 6.01 -1.93
CA LYS A 82 1.47 6.52 -0.69
C LYS A 82 1.02 7.96 -0.90
N SER A 83 -0.20 8.28 -0.48
CA SER A 83 -0.68 9.66 -0.48
C SER A 83 -0.89 10.15 0.95
N VAL A 84 -0.66 11.46 1.13
CA VAL A 84 -0.80 12.17 2.40
C VAL A 84 -2.01 13.08 2.34
N GLU A 85 -2.76 13.08 3.43
CA GLU A 85 -3.75 14.09 3.79
C GLU A 85 -3.57 14.33 5.29
N ASP A 86 -3.02 15.49 5.65
CA ASP A 86 -2.83 15.91 7.04
C ASP A 86 -3.12 17.41 7.14
N ALA A 87 -4.18 17.76 7.86
CA ALA A 87 -4.59 19.16 8.07
C ALA A 87 -4.73 19.99 6.76
N GLY A 88 -5.20 19.37 5.69
CA GLY A 88 -5.39 20.01 4.38
C GLY A 88 -4.16 20.05 3.47
N LEU A 89 -3.00 19.55 3.93
CA LEU A 89 -1.82 19.34 3.08
C LEU A 89 -1.91 17.99 2.36
N THR A 90 -1.55 17.99 1.08
CA THR A 90 -1.46 16.78 0.26
C THR A 90 -0.06 16.54 -0.26
N ALA A 91 0.28 15.27 -0.48
CA ALA A 91 1.48 14.86 -1.18
C ALA A 91 1.31 13.43 -1.69
N THR A 92 2.12 13.05 -2.69
CA THR A 92 2.26 11.65 -3.12
C THR A 92 3.72 11.26 -3.12
N TYR A 93 3.97 10.03 -2.72
CA TYR A 93 5.26 9.37 -2.74
C TYR A 93 5.17 8.05 -3.50
N ILE A 94 6.27 7.67 -4.14
CA ILE A 94 6.45 6.37 -4.79
C ILE A 94 7.50 5.57 -4.04
N MET A 95 7.33 4.25 -3.98
CA MET A 95 8.31 3.31 -3.44
C MET A 95 8.23 1.97 -4.18
N ALA A 96 9.27 1.13 -4.04
CA ALA A 96 9.25 -0.23 -4.56
C ALA A 96 9.86 -1.21 -3.56
N PHE A 97 9.30 -2.41 -3.50
CA PHE A 97 9.72 -3.47 -2.58
C PHE A 97 9.32 -4.83 -3.14
N ASP A 98 9.97 -5.90 -2.66
CA ASP A 98 9.53 -7.25 -2.99
C ASP A 98 8.40 -7.74 -2.05
N ILE A 99 7.71 -8.82 -2.45
CA ILE A 99 6.61 -9.42 -1.66
C ILE A 99 7.03 -9.93 -0.27
N THR A 100 8.34 -9.97 0.05
CA THR A 100 8.84 -10.30 1.39
C THR A 100 8.98 -9.07 2.29
N GLY A 101 8.75 -7.88 1.75
CA GLY A 101 8.88 -6.60 2.42
C GLY A 101 10.26 -5.95 2.27
N LYS A 102 11.15 -6.53 1.46
CA LYS A 102 12.48 -5.95 1.23
C LYS A 102 12.35 -4.71 0.35
N ILE A 103 12.75 -3.55 0.88
CA ILE A 103 12.76 -2.30 0.14
C ILE A 103 13.80 -2.34 -0.99
N ILE A 104 13.39 -1.89 -2.18
CA ILE A 104 14.21 -1.77 -3.40
C ILE A 104 14.39 -0.28 -3.76
N LEU A 105 13.33 0.50 -3.60
CA LEU A 105 13.33 1.96 -3.74
C LEU A 105 12.67 2.55 -2.50
N GLU A 106 13.44 3.37 -1.78
CA GLU A 106 12.94 4.15 -0.64
C GLU A 106 11.86 5.13 -1.07
N GLU A 107 11.00 5.50 -0.12
CA GLU A 107 9.91 6.43 -0.35
C GLU A 107 10.43 7.78 -0.90
N THR A 108 9.98 8.13 -2.11
CA THR A 108 10.42 9.33 -2.83
C THR A 108 9.22 10.17 -3.20
N LYS A 109 9.21 11.46 -2.83
CA LYS A 109 8.12 12.38 -3.15
C LYS A 109 8.03 12.61 -4.66
N VAL A 110 6.83 12.55 -5.21
CA VAL A 110 6.58 12.75 -6.66
C VAL A 110 5.60 13.87 -6.97
N ALA A 111 4.77 14.29 -6.01
CA ALA A 111 3.82 15.40 -6.20
C ALA A 111 3.37 16.02 -4.88
N ASP A 112 2.87 17.26 -4.96
CA ASP A 112 2.12 17.95 -3.90
C ASP A 112 0.61 17.68 -3.98
N PHE A 113 0.17 16.86 -4.93
CA PHE A 113 -1.21 16.41 -5.09
C PHE A 113 -1.33 14.92 -4.73
N LYS A 114 -2.57 14.44 -4.56
CA LYS A 114 -2.86 13.02 -4.40
C LYS A 114 -2.93 12.35 -5.78
N TYR A 115 -2.03 11.40 -6.02
CA TYR A 115 -2.20 10.42 -7.09
C TYR A 115 -2.60 9.10 -6.45
N GLU A 116 -3.74 8.57 -6.90
CA GLU A 116 -4.40 7.38 -6.33
C GLU A 116 -4.48 6.24 -7.35
N GLY A 117 -3.82 6.40 -8.49
CA GLY A 117 -3.73 5.40 -9.55
C GLY A 117 -2.29 5.27 -10.03
N LEU A 118 -1.85 4.03 -10.22
CA LEU A 118 -0.58 3.68 -10.84
C LEU A 118 -0.82 2.53 -11.81
N GLU A 119 -0.26 2.63 -13.02
CA GLU A 119 -0.32 1.59 -14.03
C GLU A 119 0.92 1.62 -14.95
N PHE A 120 1.26 0.47 -15.53
CA PHE A 120 2.23 0.37 -16.62
C PHE A 120 1.50 0.51 -17.97
N ILE A 121 1.80 1.57 -18.72
CA ILE A 121 1.15 1.94 -20.01
C ILE A 121 2.11 1.94 -21.20
#